data_AF-A0A397A143-F1
#
_entry.id   AF-A0A397A143-F1
#
_cell.length_a   1.000
_cell.length_b   1.000
_cell.length_c   1.000
_cell.angle_alpha   90.00
_cell.angle_beta   90.00
_cell.angle_gamma   90.00
#
_symmetry.space_group_name_H-M   'P 1'
#
loop_
_entity.id
_entity.type
_entity.pdbx_description
1 polymer ?
#
loop_
_entity_poly.entity_id
_entity_poly.type
_entity_poly.pdbx_seq_one_letter_code
_entity_poly.pdbx_strand_id
1 'polypeptide(L)'
;MNFEITFDLRYPKLTFEGPSFKLIMNQEDDDALRAALAQAEQFKNEGNEALKEKDYAEAIRLYTCALDLDPTNAIYLSNRSAAHLSNDSKTKALRDAEACIEHKPNWWKGYMRKGAAEHALNRFDLAKQTYFRGLEKDPGNASLQDAIEDVRVAQEAYSLQLKKENAEKEAARLAQEAVAKAKADEEALLASFMDEVEALEDQANTVKKPAPIIRLLQPHFEWINLNPFRVLMLDTDATDEEIKQHYRKSVAVERKQKLKKFRADQLPDLADLNDKAVLKAFAESENRRRNVESREMKQRRREAEQEEAEKEKVVNTPLL
;
A
#
# COMPACT_ATOMS: atom_id res chain seq x y z
N MET A 1 -49.46 21.44 -50.03
CA MET A 1 -49.17 21.83 -48.63
C MET A 1 -47.89 21.12 -48.25
N ASN A 2 -46.78 21.84 -48.23
CA ASN A 2 -45.49 21.26 -47.86
C ASN A 2 -45.40 21.27 -46.34
N PHE A 3 -45.32 20.09 -45.74
CA PHE A 3 -45.01 19.95 -44.33
C PHE A 3 -43.50 19.87 -44.19
N GLU A 4 -42.87 20.94 -43.73
CA GLU A 4 -41.50 20.89 -43.25
C GLU A 4 -41.51 20.33 -41.82
N ILE A 5 -41.06 19.08 -41.69
CA ILE A 5 -40.72 18.50 -40.40
C ILE A 5 -39.19 18.57 -40.31
N THR A 6 -38.68 19.52 -39.53
CA THR A 6 -37.27 19.57 -39.17
C THR A 6 -36.97 18.46 -38.17
N PHE A 7 -36.27 17.42 -38.63
CA PHE A 7 -35.67 16.39 -37.77
C PHE A 7 -34.14 16.59 -37.71
N ASP A 8 -33.63 16.33 -36.51
CA ASP A 8 -32.25 16.43 -35.98
C ASP A 8 -31.09 16.22 -36.99
N LEU A 9 -30.03 17.01 -36.83
CA LEU A 9 -28.83 17.15 -37.69
C LEU A 9 -27.87 15.94 -37.69
N ARG A 10 -28.37 14.71 -37.70
CA ARG A 10 -27.53 13.49 -37.66
C ARG A 10 -27.86 12.40 -38.68
N TYR A 11 -28.75 12.65 -39.64
CA TYR A 11 -29.02 11.71 -40.73
C TYR A 11 -29.05 12.42 -42.10
N PRO A 12 -28.62 11.73 -43.18
CA PRO A 12 -28.58 12.32 -44.52
C PRO A 12 -29.98 12.72 -44.99
N LYS A 13 -30.07 13.85 -45.71
CA LYS A 13 -31.32 14.34 -46.28
C LYS A 13 -31.78 13.40 -47.40
N LEU A 14 -32.74 12.53 -47.07
CA LEU A 14 -33.53 11.78 -48.03
C LEU A 14 -34.53 12.72 -48.71
N THR A 15 -34.19 13.24 -49.89
CA THR A 15 -35.16 13.96 -50.72
C THR A 15 -35.89 12.97 -51.64
N PHE A 16 -37.21 12.97 -51.56
CA PHE A 16 -38.10 12.05 -52.26
C PHE A 16 -38.44 12.59 -53.66
N GLU A 17 -37.79 12.08 -54.70
CA GLU A 17 -38.22 12.24 -56.09
C GLU A 17 -38.42 10.88 -56.75
N GLY A 18 -39.68 10.44 -56.86
CA GLY A 18 -40.08 9.34 -57.74
C GLY A 18 -39.60 7.92 -57.34
N PRO A 19 -39.95 6.89 -58.13
CA PRO A 19 -39.99 5.49 -57.70
C PRO A 19 -38.61 4.80 -57.66
N SER A 20 -37.52 5.53 -57.52
CA SER A 20 -36.18 4.96 -57.46
C SER A 20 -35.32 5.73 -56.48
N PHE A 21 -35.07 5.10 -55.33
CA PHE A 21 -34.16 5.61 -54.31
C PHE A 21 -32.74 5.66 -54.88
N LYS A 22 -32.25 6.85 -55.23
CA LYS A 22 -30.84 7.06 -55.52
C LYS A 22 -30.25 7.79 -54.32
N LEU A 23 -29.49 7.06 -53.51
CA LEU A 23 -28.69 7.62 -52.43
C LEU A 23 -27.59 8.47 -53.08
N ILE A 24 -27.77 9.78 -53.14
CA ILE A 24 -26.73 10.72 -53.57
C ILE A 24 -25.91 11.04 -52.32
N MET A 25 -24.79 10.36 -52.13
CA MET A 25 -23.75 10.80 -51.19
C MET A 25 -23.11 12.06 -51.81
N ASN A 26 -22.99 13.15 -51.06
CA ASN A 26 -22.37 14.38 -51.56
C ASN A 26 -20.85 14.18 -51.69
N GLN A 27 -20.26 14.58 -52.82
CA GLN A 27 -18.82 14.45 -53.07
C GLN A 27 -17.94 15.22 -52.05
N GLU A 28 -18.44 16.30 -51.46
CA GLU A 28 -17.74 17.07 -50.43
C GLU A 28 -17.62 16.31 -49.10
N ASP A 29 -18.63 15.50 -48.75
CA ASP A 29 -18.62 14.66 -47.55
C ASP A 29 -17.61 13.50 -47.70
N ASP A 30 -17.45 12.96 -48.93
CA ASP A 30 -16.47 11.92 -49.25
C ASP A 30 -15.02 12.42 -49.18
N ASP A 31 -14.75 13.65 -49.63
CA ASP A 31 -13.41 14.23 -49.55
C ASP A 31 -13.02 14.63 -48.12
N ALA A 32 -13.97 15.15 -47.33
CA ALA A 32 -13.77 15.40 -45.90
C ALA A 32 -13.51 14.11 -45.11
N LEU A 33 -14.25 13.04 -45.41
CA LEU A 33 -14.04 11.71 -44.82
C LEU A 33 -12.65 11.15 -45.19
N ARG A 34 -12.24 11.28 -46.46
CA ARG A 34 -10.90 10.86 -46.89
C ARG A 34 -9.79 11.64 -46.19
N ALA A 35 -9.96 12.95 -46.01
CA ALA A 35 -9.01 13.77 -45.27
C ALA A 35 -8.92 13.35 -43.80
N ALA A 36 -10.05 13.07 -43.15
CA ALA A 36 -10.09 12.57 -41.77
C ALA A 36 -9.41 11.19 -41.63
N LEU A 37 -9.66 10.26 -42.56
CA LEU A 37 -9.00 8.95 -42.58
C LEU A 37 -7.49 9.06 -42.83
N ALA A 38 -7.06 9.97 -43.71
CA ALA A 38 -5.64 10.25 -43.92
C ALA A 38 -4.98 10.83 -42.66
N GLN A 39 -5.68 11.70 -41.93
CA GLN A 39 -5.21 12.23 -40.66
C GLN A 39 -5.14 11.15 -39.57
N ALA A 40 -6.10 10.22 -39.52
CA ALA A 40 -6.06 9.08 -38.59
C ALA A 40 -4.85 8.18 -38.86
N GLU A 41 -4.52 7.94 -40.13
CA GLU A 41 -3.32 7.21 -40.53
C GLU A 41 -2.02 7.93 -40.12
N GLN A 42 -1.99 9.26 -40.18
CA GLN A 42 -0.86 10.06 -39.67
C GLN A 42 -0.69 9.88 -38.16
N PHE A 43 -1.77 10.04 -37.37
CA PHE A 43 -1.72 9.80 -35.93
C PHE A 43 -1.30 8.38 -35.57
N LYS A 44 -1.73 7.37 -36.33
CA LYS A 44 -1.25 5.99 -36.16
C LYS A 44 0.25 5.87 -36.39
N ASN A 45 0.79 6.52 -37.42
CA ASN A 45 2.23 6.48 -37.71
C ASN A 45 3.04 7.19 -36.61
N GLU A 46 2.60 8.37 -36.17
CA GLU A 46 3.21 9.09 -35.05
C GLU A 46 3.15 8.27 -33.77
N GLY A 47 2.01 7.63 -33.47
CA GLY A 47 1.87 6.74 -32.33
C GLY A 47 2.80 5.53 -32.38
N ASN A 48 3.07 5.00 -33.58
CA ASN A 48 4.05 3.92 -33.77
C ASN A 48 5.48 4.40 -33.50
N GLU A 49 5.84 5.63 -33.87
CA GLU A 49 7.15 6.20 -33.54
C GLU A 49 7.28 6.44 -32.03
N ALA A 50 6.27 7.01 -31.38
CA ALA A 50 6.23 7.17 -29.92
C ALA A 50 6.36 5.81 -29.19
N LEU A 51 5.73 4.74 -29.70
CA LEU A 51 5.91 3.38 -29.18
C LEU A 51 7.36 2.89 -29.29
N LYS A 52 8.07 3.19 -30.39
CA LYS A 52 9.48 2.82 -30.56
C LYS A 52 10.37 3.60 -29.60
N GLU A 53 10.03 4.86 -29.35
CA GLU A 53 10.71 5.73 -28.37
C GLU A 53 10.38 5.37 -26.91
N LYS A 54 9.47 4.40 -26.71
CA LYS A 54 8.94 3.97 -25.39
C LYS A 54 8.16 5.06 -24.66
N ASP A 55 7.71 6.10 -25.37
CA ASP A 55 6.72 7.05 -24.84
C ASP A 55 5.32 6.47 -25.01
N TYR A 56 4.94 5.61 -24.06
CA TYR A 56 3.67 4.91 -24.12
C TYR A 56 2.48 5.85 -23.86
N ALA A 57 2.67 6.91 -23.07
CA ALA A 57 1.60 7.86 -22.76
C ALA A 57 1.21 8.66 -24.00
N GLU A 58 2.21 9.15 -24.74
CA GLU A 58 1.98 9.87 -25.99
C GLU A 58 1.45 8.96 -27.09
N ALA A 59 1.97 7.72 -27.20
CA ALA A 59 1.41 6.73 -28.12
C ALA A 59 -0.09 6.46 -27.88
N ILE A 60 -0.50 6.29 -26.61
CA ILE A 60 -1.91 6.11 -26.26
C ILE A 60 -2.75 7.32 -26.68
N ARG A 61 -2.23 8.54 -26.46
CA ARG A 61 -2.91 9.79 -26.85
C ARG A 61 -3.11 9.84 -28.37
N LEU A 62 -2.05 9.59 -29.13
CA LEU A 62 -2.05 9.61 -30.60
C LEU A 62 -3.00 8.55 -31.18
N TYR A 63 -2.99 7.32 -30.68
CA TYR A 63 -3.96 6.31 -31.10
C TYR A 63 -5.40 6.66 -30.72
N THR A 64 -5.60 7.36 -29.60
CA THR A 64 -6.93 7.85 -29.22
C THR A 64 -7.41 8.91 -30.21
N CYS A 65 -6.55 9.86 -30.61
CA CYS A 65 -6.87 10.81 -31.67
C CYS A 65 -7.18 10.10 -33.01
N ALA A 66 -6.48 9.02 -33.35
CA ALA A 66 -6.80 8.22 -34.54
C ALA A 66 -8.18 7.53 -34.42
N LEU A 67 -8.53 7.05 -33.23
CA LEU A 67 -9.82 6.42 -32.94
C LEU A 67 -10.98 7.42 -32.84
N ASP A 68 -10.72 8.67 -32.49
CA ASP A 68 -11.74 9.73 -32.53
C ASP A 68 -12.17 10.02 -33.99
N LEU A 69 -11.27 9.79 -34.95
CA LEU A 69 -11.53 9.95 -36.39
C LEU A 69 -12.09 8.67 -37.04
N ASP A 70 -11.58 7.49 -36.67
CA ASP A 70 -12.11 6.18 -37.11
C ASP A 70 -12.23 5.22 -35.89
N PRO A 71 -13.38 5.24 -35.19
CA PRO A 71 -13.60 4.43 -34.00
C PRO A 71 -13.64 2.92 -34.27
N THR A 72 -13.88 2.53 -35.52
CA THR A 72 -14.11 1.12 -35.90
C THR A 72 -12.84 0.41 -36.34
N ASN A 73 -11.71 1.13 -36.40
CA ASN A 73 -10.48 0.58 -36.89
C ASN A 73 -9.82 -0.36 -35.88
N ALA A 74 -9.98 -1.66 -36.13
CA ALA A 74 -9.32 -2.70 -35.34
C ALA A 74 -7.79 -2.53 -35.26
N ILE A 75 -7.13 -1.93 -36.25
CA ILE A 75 -5.67 -1.74 -36.23
C ILE A 75 -5.30 -0.72 -35.15
N TYR A 76 -6.03 0.40 -35.06
CA TYR A 76 -5.76 1.44 -34.07
C TYR A 76 -6.06 0.93 -32.66
N LEU A 77 -7.14 0.17 -32.49
CA LEU A 77 -7.46 -0.52 -31.23
C LEU A 77 -6.36 -1.51 -30.82
N SER A 78 -5.86 -2.32 -31.77
CA SER A 78 -4.79 -3.29 -31.50
C SER A 78 -3.47 -2.62 -31.11
N ASN A 79 -3.13 -1.49 -31.74
CA ASN A 79 -1.93 -0.73 -31.42
C ASN A 79 -2.06 0.01 -30.07
N ARG A 80 -3.23 0.61 -29.78
CA ARG A 80 -3.51 1.21 -28.47
C ARG A 80 -3.50 0.17 -27.34
N SER A 81 -4.04 -1.02 -27.58
CA SER A 81 -3.95 -2.16 -26.66
C SER A 81 -2.50 -2.53 -26.33
N ALA A 82 -1.63 -2.57 -27.34
CA ALA A 82 -0.20 -2.81 -27.15
C ALA A 82 0.47 -1.72 -26.29
N ALA A 83 0.18 -0.45 -26.60
CA ALA A 83 0.68 0.68 -25.82
C ALA A 83 0.20 0.64 -24.36
N HIS A 84 -1.07 0.28 -24.13
CA HIS A 84 -1.61 0.09 -22.80
C HIS A 84 -0.91 -1.04 -22.03
N LEU A 85 -0.54 -2.16 -22.68
CA LEU A 85 0.23 -3.21 -22.03
C LEU A 85 1.63 -2.73 -21.65
N SER A 86 2.29 -1.98 -22.52
CA SER A 86 3.60 -1.39 -22.23
C SER A 86 3.56 -0.34 -21.13
N ASN A 87 2.42 0.35 -20.96
CA ASN A 87 2.15 1.31 -19.88
C ASN A 87 1.55 0.67 -18.60
N ASP A 88 1.66 -0.65 -18.42
CA ASP A 88 1.11 -1.43 -17.30
C ASP A 88 -0.41 -1.30 -17.08
N SER A 89 -1.13 -0.77 -18.07
CA SER A 89 -2.57 -0.50 -18.04
C SER A 89 -3.37 -1.68 -18.60
N LYS A 90 -3.18 -2.86 -18.01
CA LYS A 90 -3.63 -4.17 -18.51
C LYS A 90 -5.15 -4.27 -18.72
N THR A 91 -5.94 -3.66 -17.85
CA THR A 91 -7.41 -3.67 -17.94
C THR A 91 -7.94 -2.85 -19.10
N LYS A 92 -7.29 -1.72 -19.42
CA LYS A 92 -7.62 -0.90 -20.60
C LYS A 92 -7.20 -1.62 -21.88
N ALA A 93 -6.02 -2.24 -21.89
CA ALA A 93 -5.56 -3.06 -23.01
C ALA A 93 -6.53 -4.20 -23.36
N LEU A 94 -7.11 -4.85 -22.34
CA LEU A 94 -8.10 -5.91 -22.54
C LEU A 94 -9.35 -5.39 -23.25
N ARG A 95 -9.89 -4.24 -22.82
CA ARG A 95 -11.07 -3.63 -23.43
C ARG A 95 -10.83 -3.28 -24.91
N ASP A 96 -9.69 -2.70 -25.23
CA ASP A 96 -9.33 -2.38 -26.61
C ASP A 96 -9.15 -3.64 -27.47
N ALA A 97 -8.58 -4.70 -26.90
CA ALA A 97 -8.45 -5.97 -27.59
C ALA A 97 -9.80 -6.66 -27.83
N GLU A 98 -10.75 -6.53 -26.92
CA GLU A 98 -12.12 -7.03 -27.09
C GLU A 98 -12.86 -6.26 -28.18
N ALA A 99 -12.81 -4.93 -28.16
CA ALA A 99 -13.37 -4.09 -29.22
C ALA A 99 -12.73 -4.41 -30.60
N CYS A 100 -11.42 -4.67 -30.62
CA CYS A 100 -10.73 -5.09 -31.83
C CYS A 100 -11.29 -6.40 -32.41
N ILE A 101 -11.62 -7.39 -31.56
CA ILE A 101 -12.21 -8.66 -31.98
C ILE A 101 -13.67 -8.47 -32.41
N GLU A 102 -14.41 -7.60 -31.74
CA GLU A 102 -15.80 -7.26 -32.10
C GLU A 102 -15.86 -6.66 -33.52
N HIS A 103 -14.97 -5.73 -33.85
CA HIS A 103 -14.93 -5.10 -35.18
C HIS A 103 -14.30 -6.00 -36.26
N LYS A 104 -13.27 -6.80 -35.93
CA LYS A 104 -12.63 -7.73 -36.89
C LYS A 104 -12.46 -9.13 -36.28
N PRO A 105 -13.53 -9.95 -36.24
CA PRO A 105 -13.50 -11.28 -35.63
C PRO A 105 -12.66 -12.31 -36.39
N ASN A 106 -12.33 -12.05 -37.67
CA ASN A 106 -11.47 -12.93 -38.46
C ASN A 106 -9.98 -12.57 -38.35
N TRP A 107 -9.62 -11.55 -37.59
CA TRP A 107 -8.24 -11.07 -37.51
C TRP A 107 -7.51 -11.64 -36.29
N TRP A 108 -6.59 -12.57 -36.55
CA TRP A 108 -5.83 -13.28 -35.50
C TRP A 108 -5.07 -12.33 -34.55
N LYS A 109 -4.62 -11.16 -35.01
CA LYS A 109 -3.91 -10.18 -34.16
C LYS A 109 -4.77 -9.63 -33.03
N GLY A 110 -6.09 -9.56 -33.20
CA GLY A 110 -7.01 -9.16 -32.12
C GLY A 110 -6.97 -10.17 -30.96
N TYR A 111 -7.04 -11.46 -31.29
CA TYR A 111 -6.89 -12.56 -30.33
C TYR A 111 -5.50 -12.55 -29.68
N MET A 112 -4.45 -12.26 -30.43
CA MET A 112 -3.10 -12.11 -29.88
C MET A 112 -3.03 -10.99 -28.82
N ARG A 113 -3.63 -9.82 -29.08
CA ARG A 113 -3.67 -8.72 -28.10
C ARG A 113 -4.50 -9.08 -26.87
N LYS A 114 -5.65 -9.73 -27.06
CA LYS A 114 -6.53 -10.14 -25.95
C LYS A 114 -5.83 -11.16 -25.05
N GLY A 115 -5.20 -12.18 -25.65
CA GLY A 115 -4.44 -13.18 -24.91
C GLY A 115 -3.25 -12.57 -24.17
N ALA A 116 -2.57 -11.58 -24.76
CA ALA A 116 -1.46 -10.88 -24.09
C ALA A 116 -1.95 -10.07 -22.87
N ALA A 117 -3.12 -9.43 -22.98
CA ALA A 117 -3.73 -8.71 -21.86
C ALA A 117 -4.22 -9.65 -20.75
N GLU A 118 -4.83 -10.78 -21.10
CA GLU A 118 -5.24 -11.81 -20.13
C GLU A 118 -4.04 -12.45 -19.44
N HIS A 119 -2.97 -12.71 -20.19
CA HIS A 119 -1.70 -13.20 -19.66
C HIS A 119 -1.11 -12.22 -18.64
N ALA A 120 -1.06 -10.92 -18.97
CA ALA A 120 -0.56 -9.90 -18.06
C ALA A 120 -1.41 -9.75 -16.78
N LEU A 121 -2.71 -10.09 -16.85
CA LEU A 121 -3.65 -10.10 -15.72
C LEU A 121 -3.61 -11.40 -14.91
N ASN A 122 -2.65 -12.31 -15.16
CA ASN A 122 -2.55 -13.64 -14.55
C ASN A 122 -3.79 -14.53 -14.78
N ARG A 123 -4.55 -14.27 -15.85
CA ARG A 123 -5.72 -15.07 -16.24
C ARG A 123 -5.31 -16.13 -17.26
N PHE A 124 -4.40 -17.02 -16.86
CA PHE A 124 -3.71 -17.95 -17.76
C PHE A 124 -4.65 -18.88 -18.52
N ASP A 125 -5.70 -19.41 -17.88
CA ASP A 125 -6.65 -20.32 -18.54
C ASP A 125 -7.46 -19.63 -19.63
N LEU A 126 -7.86 -18.38 -19.40
CA LEU A 126 -8.55 -17.55 -20.39
C LEU A 126 -7.60 -17.18 -21.54
N ALA A 127 -6.36 -16.78 -21.21
CA ALA A 127 -5.34 -16.45 -22.21
C ALA A 127 -5.08 -17.61 -23.17
N LYS A 128 -4.93 -18.84 -22.67
CA LYS A 128 -4.79 -20.05 -23.51
C LYS A 128 -5.99 -20.23 -24.44
N GLN A 129 -7.21 -20.16 -23.92
CA GLN A 129 -8.43 -20.28 -24.73
C GLN A 129 -8.50 -19.21 -25.82
N THR A 130 -8.15 -17.97 -25.49
CA THR A 130 -8.11 -16.87 -26.45
C THR A 130 -7.08 -17.11 -27.55
N TYR A 131 -5.87 -17.59 -27.22
CA TYR A 131 -4.86 -17.91 -28.22
C TYR A 131 -5.25 -19.10 -29.10
N PHE A 132 -5.91 -20.13 -28.54
CA PHE A 132 -6.47 -21.22 -29.35
C PHE A 132 -7.53 -20.71 -30.35
N ARG A 133 -8.42 -19.81 -29.92
CA ARG A 133 -9.36 -19.13 -30.85
C ARG A 133 -8.65 -18.31 -31.91
N GLY A 134 -7.49 -17.73 -31.59
CA GLY A 134 -6.62 -17.07 -32.57
C GLY A 134 -6.05 -18.06 -33.60
N LEU A 135 -5.59 -19.24 -33.14
CA LEU A 135 -5.10 -20.31 -34.02
C LEU A 135 -6.21 -20.90 -34.90
N GLU A 136 -7.46 -20.92 -34.45
CA GLU A 136 -8.58 -21.28 -35.33
C GLU A 136 -8.73 -20.33 -36.53
N LYS A 137 -8.31 -19.06 -36.39
CA LYS A 137 -8.30 -18.08 -37.49
C LYS A 137 -7.06 -18.17 -38.36
N ASP A 138 -5.91 -18.50 -37.76
CA ASP A 138 -4.64 -18.68 -38.45
C ASP A 138 -3.85 -19.88 -37.89
N PRO A 139 -4.11 -21.11 -38.39
CA PRO A 139 -3.57 -22.34 -37.81
C PRO A 139 -2.04 -22.50 -37.92
N GLY A 140 -1.38 -21.70 -38.76
CA GLY A 140 0.06 -21.76 -39.01
C GLY A 140 0.87 -20.69 -38.27
N ASN A 141 0.25 -19.92 -37.37
CA ASN A 141 0.89 -18.78 -36.76
C ASN A 141 1.84 -19.18 -35.62
N ALA A 142 3.15 -19.13 -35.89
CA ALA A 142 4.18 -19.43 -34.89
C ALA A 142 4.07 -18.53 -33.65
N SER A 143 3.78 -17.23 -33.83
CA SER A 143 3.70 -16.29 -32.70
C SER A 143 2.57 -16.63 -31.71
N LEU A 144 1.47 -17.20 -32.18
CA LEU A 144 0.39 -17.67 -31.30
C LEU A 144 0.75 -18.97 -30.58
N GLN A 145 1.48 -19.87 -31.24
CA GLN A 145 1.97 -21.10 -30.62
C GLN A 145 2.99 -20.80 -29.52
N ASP A 146 3.95 -19.92 -29.80
CA ASP A 146 4.94 -19.44 -28.83
C ASP A 146 4.23 -18.80 -27.62
N ALA A 147 3.21 -17.96 -27.86
CA ALA A 147 2.46 -17.33 -26.79
C ALA A 147 1.68 -18.33 -25.90
N ILE A 148 1.23 -19.47 -26.44
CA ILE A 148 0.58 -20.53 -25.65
C ILE A 148 1.59 -21.22 -24.74
N GLU A 149 2.78 -21.51 -25.25
CA GLU A 149 3.86 -22.09 -24.46
C GLU A 149 4.34 -21.11 -23.38
N ASP A 150 4.48 -19.82 -23.71
CA ASP A 150 4.82 -18.78 -22.74
C ASP A 150 3.79 -18.72 -21.59
N VAL A 151 2.50 -18.77 -21.91
CA VAL A 151 1.43 -18.81 -20.89
C VAL A 151 1.51 -20.08 -20.06
N ARG A 152 1.88 -21.23 -20.64
CA ARG A 152 2.06 -22.49 -19.90
C ARG A 152 3.21 -22.38 -18.89
N VAL A 153 4.37 -21.90 -19.34
CA VAL A 153 5.54 -21.70 -18.47
C VAL A 153 5.22 -20.68 -17.37
N ALA A 154 4.55 -19.58 -17.71
CA ALA A 154 4.14 -18.57 -16.74
C ALA A 154 3.12 -19.12 -15.71
N GLN A 155 2.16 -19.94 -16.14
CA GLN A 155 1.19 -20.59 -15.25
C GLN A 155 1.88 -21.54 -14.28
N GLU A 156 2.82 -22.36 -14.75
CA GLU A 156 3.60 -23.27 -13.92
C GLU A 156 4.45 -22.49 -12.91
N ALA A 157 5.16 -21.45 -13.35
CA ALA A 157 5.95 -20.57 -12.49
C ALA A 157 5.10 -19.87 -11.42
N TYR A 158 3.95 -19.32 -11.80
CA TYR A 158 3.01 -18.67 -10.88
C TYR A 158 2.48 -19.67 -9.83
N SER A 159 2.13 -20.88 -10.26
CA SER A 159 1.67 -21.94 -9.34
C SER A 159 2.74 -22.35 -8.33
N LEU A 160 4.01 -22.39 -8.75
CA LEU A 160 5.13 -22.71 -7.87
C LEU A 160 5.40 -21.56 -6.90
N GLN A 161 5.32 -20.32 -7.36
CA GLN A 161 5.46 -19.14 -6.50
C GLN A 161 4.37 -19.13 -5.41
N LEU A 162 3.11 -19.39 -5.78
CA LEU A 162 2.01 -19.44 -4.83
C LEU A 162 2.19 -20.56 -3.79
N LYS A 163 2.69 -21.74 -4.21
CA LYS A 163 3.04 -22.82 -3.29
C LYS A 163 4.12 -22.41 -2.30
N LYS A 164 5.17 -21.72 -2.76
CA LYS A 164 6.24 -21.21 -1.89
C LYS A 164 5.71 -20.18 -0.91
N GLU A 165 4.94 -19.21 -1.37
CA GLU A 165 4.36 -18.17 -0.52
C GLU A 165 3.42 -18.77 0.55
N ASN A 166 2.61 -19.76 0.18
CA ASN A 166 1.75 -20.45 1.15
C ASN A 166 2.55 -21.28 2.15
N ALA A 167 3.62 -21.95 1.71
CA ALA A 167 4.51 -22.68 2.62
C ALA A 167 5.25 -21.74 3.58
N GLU A 168 5.69 -20.56 3.09
CA GLU A 168 6.32 -19.52 3.92
C GLU A 168 5.34 -18.95 4.94
N LYS A 169 4.10 -18.67 4.54
CA LYS A 169 3.04 -18.22 5.47
C LYS A 169 2.73 -19.28 6.53
N GLU A 170 2.65 -20.54 6.15
CA GLU A 170 2.38 -21.63 7.09
C GLU A 170 3.56 -21.86 8.05
N ALA A 171 4.79 -21.81 7.54
CA ALA A 171 5.99 -21.86 8.39
C ALA A 171 6.04 -20.67 9.36
N ALA A 172 5.67 -19.46 8.92
CA ALA A 172 5.58 -18.29 9.78
C ALA A 172 4.49 -18.44 10.85
N ARG A 173 3.33 -19.02 10.51
CA ARG A 173 2.25 -19.32 11.45
C ARG A 173 2.70 -20.30 12.53
N LEU A 174 3.34 -21.40 12.13
CA LEU A 174 3.88 -22.41 13.07
C LEU A 174 4.99 -21.83 13.96
N ALA A 175 5.86 -20.97 13.42
CA ALA A 175 6.87 -20.28 14.20
C ALA A 175 6.25 -19.31 15.23
N GLN A 176 5.22 -18.55 14.85
CA GLN A 176 4.49 -17.69 15.77
C GLN A 176 3.78 -18.50 16.87
N GLU A 177 3.18 -19.63 16.52
CA GLU A 177 2.54 -20.53 17.47
C GLU A 177 3.56 -21.12 18.46
N ALA A 178 4.74 -21.53 17.97
CA ALA A 178 5.83 -22.01 18.82
C ALA A 178 6.34 -20.93 19.79
N VAL A 179 6.49 -19.68 19.32
CA VAL A 179 6.88 -18.55 20.17
C VAL A 179 5.79 -18.24 21.21
N ALA A 180 4.51 -18.26 20.82
CA ALA A 180 3.40 -18.04 21.73
C ALA A 180 3.34 -19.15 22.81
N LYS A 181 3.57 -20.40 22.41
CA LYS A 181 3.65 -21.53 23.34
C LYS A 181 4.82 -21.37 24.31
N ALA A 182 6.03 -21.04 23.82
CA ALA A 182 7.19 -20.81 24.67
C ALA A 182 6.94 -19.69 25.69
N LYS A 183 6.25 -18.62 25.27
CA LYS A 183 5.87 -17.53 26.17
C LYS A 183 4.84 -17.97 27.21
N ALA A 184 3.85 -18.77 26.82
CA ALA A 184 2.86 -19.32 27.75
C ALA A 184 3.50 -20.28 28.77
N ASP A 185 4.46 -21.10 28.33
CA ASP A 185 5.23 -21.99 29.20
C ASP A 185 6.09 -21.18 30.20
N GLU A 186 6.69 -20.06 29.76
CA GLU A 186 7.42 -19.14 30.63
C GLU A 186 6.50 -18.44 31.65
N GLU A 187 5.33 -17.96 31.22
CA GLU A 187 4.31 -17.37 32.10
C GLU A 187 3.80 -18.38 33.14
N ALA A 188 3.61 -19.65 32.76
CA ALA A 188 3.22 -20.72 33.67
C ALA A 188 4.32 -21.03 34.71
N LEU A 189 5.59 -21.05 34.29
CA LEU A 189 6.72 -21.23 35.19
C LEU A 189 6.82 -20.06 36.18
N LEU A 190 6.71 -18.82 35.69
CA LEU A 190 6.68 -17.62 36.52
C LEU A 190 5.55 -17.66 37.54
N ALA A 191 4.35 -18.08 37.14
CA ALA A 191 3.21 -18.23 38.05
C ALA A 191 3.54 -19.24 39.17
N SER A 192 4.03 -20.45 38.83
CA SER A 192 4.40 -21.44 39.84
C SER A 192 5.50 -20.96 40.79
N PHE A 193 6.47 -20.18 40.29
CA PHE A 193 7.53 -19.59 41.12
C PHE A 193 6.96 -18.54 42.08
N MET A 194 6.04 -17.70 41.63
CA MET A 194 5.40 -16.70 42.49
C MET A 194 4.55 -17.37 43.59
N ASP A 195 3.84 -18.46 43.28
CA ASP A 195 3.08 -19.24 44.27
C ASP A 195 4.02 -19.82 45.35
N GLU A 196 5.20 -20.33 44.98
CA GLU A 196 6.21 -20.82 45.94
C GLU A 196 6.76 -19.70 46.83
N VAL A 197 7.03 -18.52 46.27
CA VAL A 197 7.50 -17.36 47.03
C VAL A 197 6.45 -16.91 48.04
N GLU A 198 5.18 -16.84 47.64
CA GLU A 198 4.07 -16.48 48.54
C GLU A 198 3.95 -17.49 49.70
N ALA A 199 4.04 -18.80 49.40
CA ALA A 199 4.02 -19.83 50.44
C ALA A 199 5.20 -19.71 51.43
N LEU A 200 6.38 -19.29 50.96
CA LEU A 200 7.55 -19.05 51.81
C LEU A 200 7.39 -17.78 52.66
N GLU A 201 6.78 -16.72 52.12
CA GLU A 201 6.48 -15.49 52.87
C GLU A 201 5.47 -15.75 53.98
N ASP A 202 4.44 -16.56 53.71
CA ASP A 202 3.48 -16.99 54.72
C ASP A 202 4.16 -17.80 55.83
N GLN A 203 5.03 -18.76 55.46
CA GLN A 203 5.83 -19.49 56.44
C GLN A 203 6.72 -18.55 57.27
N ALA A 204 7.40 -17.59 56.64
CA ALA A 204 8.24 -16.62 57.35
C ALA A 204 7.44 -15.70 58.28
N ASN A 205 6.21 -15.32 57.92
CA ASN A 205 5.32 -14.51 58.76
C ASN A 205 4.72 -15.30 59.94
N THR A 206 4.69 -16.63 59.90
CA THR A 206 4.31 -17.46 61.05
C THR A 206 5.43 -17.64 62.08
N VAL A 207 6.69 -17.43 61.70
CA VAL A 207 7.80 -17.34 62.66
C VAL A 207 7.61 -16.03 63.43
N LYS A 208 7.20 -16.13 64.70
CA LYS A 208 7.09 -14.99 65.62
C LYS A 208 8.29 -14.07 65.44
N LYS A 209 8.08 -12.91 64.82
CA LYS A 209 9.08 -11.84 64.78
C LYS A 209 9.53 -11.62 66.23
N PRO A 210 10.83 -11.75 66.58
CA PRO A 210 11.27 -11.42 67.92
C PRO A 210 10.79 -9.99 68.20
N ALA A 211 10.25 -9.79 69.41
CA ALA A 211 9.60 -8.55 69.81
C ALA A 211 10.43 -7.36 69.30
N PRO A 212 9.79 -6.34 68.70
CA PRO A 212 10.53 -5.19 68.21
C PRO A 212 11.41 -4.71 69.34
N ILE A 213 12.73 -4.72 69.13
CA ILE A 213 13.65 -4.05 70.04
C ILE A 213 13.14 -2.62 70.03
N ILE A 214 12.50 -2.20 71.13
CA ILE A 214 12.10 -0.83 71.37
C ILE A 214 13.40 -0.05 71.51
N ARG A 215 14.02 0.25 70.38
CA ARG A 215 15.15 1.16 70.30
C ARG A 215 14.55 2.55 70.37
N LEU A 216 14.20 2.93 71.61
CA LEU A 216 14.14 4.30 72.10
C LEU A 216 13.60 5.31 71.09
N LEU A 217 12.28 5.29 70.87
CA LEU A 217 11.59 6.47 70.36
C LEU A 217 11.54 7.52 71.47
N GLN A 218 12.52 8.43 71.47
CA GLN A 218 12.37 9.74 72.08
C GLN A 218 11.36 10.58 71.27
N PRO A 219 10.66 11.56 71.88
CA PRO A 219 9.36 12.08 71.41
C PRO A 219 9.37 13.02 70.19
N HIS A 220 10.40 13.02 69.32
CA HIS A 220 10.60 14.14 68.38
C HIS A 220 10.83 13.82 66.90
N PHE A 221 10.46 12.64 66.40
CA PHE A 221 10.50 12.40 64.95
C PHE A 221 9.33 11.54 64.47
N GLU A 222 8.42 12.13 63.69
CA GLU A 222 7.53 11.38 62.79
C GLU A 222 8.32 11.02 61.53
N TRP A 223 8.39 9.72 61.24
CA TRP A 223 9.05 9.22 60.05
C TRP A 223 8.05 9.16 58.90
N ILE A 224 8.16 10.06 57.93
CA ILE A 224 7.55 9.86 56.61
C ILE A 224 8.63 9.26 55.70
N ASN A 225 8.70 7.93 55.69
CA ASN A 225 9.61 7.19 54.83
C ASN A 225 8.92 6.89 53.49
N LEU A 226 9.28 7.61 52.43
CA LEU A 226 8.76 7.34 51.08
C LEU A 226 9.64 6.35 50.28
N ASN A 227 10.84 5.99 50.76
CA ASN A 227 11.66 4.92 50.17
C ASN A 227 12.85 4.53 51.08
N PRO A 228 13.04 3.25 51.48
CA PRO A 228 14.03 2.86 52.50
C PRO A 228 15.51 3.04 52.12
N PHE A 229 15.83 3.39 50.88
CA PHE A 229 17.22 3.42 50.39
C PHE A 229 17.76 4.82 50.09
N ARG A 230 17.01 5.90 50.35
CA ARG A 230 17.47 7.27 50.07
C ARG A 230 16.98 8.27 51.10
N VAL A 231 17.89 8.74 51.95
CA VAL A 231 17.63 9.83 52.91
C VAL A 231 17.78 11.17 52.17
N LEU A 232 16.70 11.94 52.07
CA LEU A 232 16.71 13.31 51.54
C LEU A 232 16.82 14.29 52.71
N MET A 233 17.75 15.24 52.62
CA MET A 233 17.88 16.33 53.60
C MET A 233 16.97 17.47 53.17
N LEU A 234 15.81 17.60 53.81
CA LEU A 234 14.79 18.63 53.57
C LEU A 234 14.41 19.25 54.92
N ASP A 235 14.04 20.53 54.92
CA ASP A 235 13.57 21.23 56.12
C ASP A 235 12.19 20.68 56.55
N THR A 236 11.89 20.72 57.84
CA THR A 236 10.74 20.01 58.45
C THR A 236 9.36 20.55 58.08
N ASP A 237 9.31 21.69 57.40
CA ASP A 237 8.11 22.38 56.91
C ASP A 237 7.95 22.30 55.39
N ALA A 238 8.75 21.48 54.70
CA ALA A 238 8.70 21.33 53.25
C ALA A 238 7.36 20.77 52.76
N THR A 239 6.76 21.44 51.78
CA THR A 239 5.50 21.04 51.16
C THR A 239 5.69 19.90 50.14
N ASP A 240 4.64 19.12 49.87
CA ASP A 240 4.70 17.94 48.99
C ASP A 240 5.23 18.26 47.57
N GLU A 241 4.97 19.47 47.05
CA GLU A 241 5.51 19.90 45.76
C GLU A 241 7.02 20.23 45.81
N GLU A 242 7.52 20.76 46.93
CA GLU A 242 8.95 21.00 47.12
C GLU A 242 9.72 19.68 47.23
N ILE A 243 9.13 18.68 47.89
CA ILE A 243 9.67 17.31 47.96
C ILE A 243 9.75 16.68 46.56
N LYS A 244 8.66 16.75 45.78
CA LYS A 244 8.64 16.25 44.39
C LYS A 244 9.66 16.96 43.51
N GLN A 245 9.82 18.27 43.67
CA GLN A 245 10.77 19.04 42.87
C GLN A 245 12.22 18.70 43.24
N HIS A 246 12.51 18.49 44.52
CA HIS A 246 13.82 18.02 45.00
C HIS A 246 14.14 16.61 44.47
N TYR A 247 13.15 15.71 44.47
CA TYR A 247 13.31 14.38 43.91
C TYR A 247 13.61 14.42 42.40
N ARG A 248 12.88 15.23 41.63
CA ARG A 248 13.14 15.42 40.18
C ARG A 248 14.56 15.94 39.93
N LYS A 249 15.03 16.90 40.73
CA LYS A 249 16.39 17.46 40.62
C LYS A 249 17.46 16.40 40.93
N SER A 250 17.30 15.62 41.98
CA SER A 250 18.28 14.58 42.37
C SER A 250 18.37 13.46 41.33
N VAL A 251 17.25 12.98 40.79
CA VAL A 251 17.21 11.99 39.71
C VAL A 251 17.84 12.53 38.42
N ALA A 252 17.63 13.80 38.09
CA ALA A 252 18.23 14.43 36.91
C ALA A 252 19.76 14.55 37.02
N VAL A 253 20.29 14.88 38.21
CA VAL A 253 21.73 14.92 38.46
C VAL A 253 22.33 13.52 38.35
N GLU A 254 21.67 12.51 38.90
CA GLU A 254 22.11 11.12 38.82
C GLU A 254 22.09 10.60 37.37
N ARG A 255 21.05 10.92 36.60
CA ARG A 255 21.02 10.64 35.15
C ARG A 255 22.22 11.27 34.46
N LYS A 256 22.51 12.55 34.71
CA LYS A 256 23.69 13.24 34.15
C LYS A 256 25.01 12.60 34.57
N GLN A 257 25.12 12.10 35.81
CA GLN A 257 26.31 11.39 36.29
C GLN A 257 26.44 10.00 35.67
N LYS A 258 25.34 9.24 35.49
CA LYS A 258 25.34 7.96 34.76
C LYS A 258 25.70 8.15 33.28
N LEU A 259 25.17 9.20 32.64
CA LEU A 259 25.56 9.61 31.29
C LEU A 259 27.03 10.03 31.18
N LYS A 260 27.61 10.66 32.23
CA LYS A 260 29.05 10.95 32.29
C LYS A 260 29.92 9.72 32.59
N LYS A 261 29.39 8.72 33.31
CA LYS A 261 30.05 7.43 33.58
C LYS A 261 29.97 6.46 32.40
N PHE A 262 29.01 6.65 31.48
CA PHE A 262 29.06 6.09 30.13
C PHE A 262 30.27 6.72 29.41
N ARG A 263 31.46 6.16 29.64
CA ARG A 263 32.66 6.49 28.87
C ARG A 263 32.43 6.01 27.44
N ALA A 264 32.81 6.86 26.48
CA ALA A 264 32.88 6.48 25.07
C ALA A 264 33.73 5.22 24.83
N ASP A 265 34.62 4.89 25.77
CA ASP A 265 35.48 3.70 25.81
C ASP A 265 34.72 2.37 26.01
N GLN A 266 33.42 2.39 26.33
CA GLN A 266 32.57 1.19 26.41
C GLN A 266 31.62 1.03 25.21
N LEU A 267 31.72 1.89 24.19
CA LEU A 267 31.09 1.57 22.91
C LEU A 267 31.88 0.41 22.27
N PRO A 268 31.19 -0.59 21.68
CA PRO A 268 31.86 -1.57 20.83
C PRO A 268 32.64 -0.80 19.76
N ASP A 269 33.88 -1.20 19.51
CA ASP A 269 34.74 -0.53 18.53
C ASP A 269 34.05 -0.56 17.15
N LEU A 270 33.47 0.57 16.75
CA LEU A 270 32.70 0.71 15.51
C LEU A 270 33.58 0.58 14.25
N ALA A 271 34.90 0.44 14.42
CA ALA A 271 35.82 0.11 13.33
C ALA A 271 35.57 -1.28 12.72
N ASP A 272 35.01 -2.22 13.49
CA ASP A 272 34.78 -3.60 13.02
C ASP A 272 33.41 -3.83 12.37
N LEU A 273 32.48 -2.87 12.46
CA LEU A 273 31.21 -2.91 11.72
C LEU A 273 31.28 -2.06 10.44
N ASN A 274 32.12 -2.48 9.51
CA ASN A 274 32.21 -1.87 8.17
C ASN A 274 31.05 -2.29 7.24
N ASP A 275 30.05 -3.01 7.76
CA ASP A 275 28.84 -3.33 6.99
C ASP A 275 27.95 -2.09 6.89
N LYS A 276 28.06 -1.37 5.76
CA LYS A 276 27.14 -0.29 5.34
C LYS A 276 25.66 -0.65 5.56
N ALA A 277 25.32 -1.94 5.52
CA ALA A 277 23.97 -2.45 5.79
C ALA A 277 23.49 -2.18 7.22
N VAL A 278 24.35 -2.36 8.24
CA VAL A 278 23.98 -2.16 9.65
C VAL A 278 23.83 -0.67 9.96
N LEU A 279 24.74 0.17 9.45
CA LEU A 279 24.61 1.63 9.58
C LEU A 279 23.38 2.18 8.86
N LYS A 280 23.04 1.65 7.67
CA LYS A 280 21.81 2.00 6.96
C LYS A 280 20.57 1.54 7.71
N ALA A 281 20.57 0.33 8.26
CA ALA A 281 19.46 -0.19 9.06
C ALA A 281 19.24 0.63 10.34
N PHE A 282 20.32 1.04 11.01
CA PHE A 282 20.25 1.91 12.18
C PHE A 282 19.71 3.30 11.83
N ALA A 283 20.21 3.90 10.75
CA ALA A 283 19.71 5.20 10.25
C ALA A 283 18.24 5.15 9.83
N GLU A 284 17.80 4.06 9.18
CA GLU A 284 16.39 3.84 8.85
C GLU A 284 15.53 3.65 10.11
N SER A 285 16.02 2.93 11.12
CA SER A 285 15.33 2.72 12.39
C SER A 285 15.12 4.04 13.15
N GLU A 286 16.16 4.88 13.24
CA GLU A 286 16.08 6.19 13.89
C GLU A 286 15.15 7.15 13.13
N ASN A 287 15.15 7.12 11.79
CA ASN A 287 14.19 7.90 10.99
C ASN A 287 12.75 7.43 11.19
N ARG A 288 12.51 6.12 11.31
CA ARG A 288 11.18 5.58 11.64
C ARG A 288 10.74 6.05 13.02
N ARG A 289 11.62 6.01 14.03
CA ARG A 289 11.30 6.49 15.39
C ARG A 289 10.92 7.97 15.39
N ARG A 290 11.70 8.84 14.74
CA ARG A 290 11.37 10.27 14.62
C ARG A 290 10.04 10.52 13.91
N ASN A 291 9.72 9.73 12.88
CA ASN A 291 8.44 9.85 12.17
C ASN A 291 7.25 9.45 13.05
N VAL A 292 7.41 8.42 13.89
CA VAL A 292 6.39 8.02 14.87
C VAL A 292 6.21 9.11 15.92
N GLU A 293 7.30 9.59 16.53
CA GLU A 293 7.28 10.69 17.50
C GLU A 293 6.62 11.96 16.93
N SER A 294 6.90 12.30 15.66
CA SER A 294 6.29 13.44 14.98
C SER A 294 4.78 13.26 14.76
N ARG A 295 4.33 12.05 14.43
CA ARG A 295 2.90 11.73 14.25
C ARG A 295 2.16 11.78 15.59
N GLU A 296 2.74 11.20 16.63
CA GLU A 296 2.18 11.23 17.98
C GLU A 296 2.07 12.66 18.52
N MET A 297 3.07 13.51 18.28
CA MET A 297 3.02 14.92 18.67
C MET A 297 1.88 15.66 17.94
N LYS A 298 1.71 15.43 16.63
CA LYS A 298 0.62 16.03 15.84
C LYS A 298 -0.74 15.54 16.31
N GLN A 299 -0.86 14.28 16.71
CA GLN A 299 -2.09 13.71 17.23
C GLN A 299 -2.45 14.31 18.59
N ARG A 300 -1.49 14.39 19.52
CA ARG A 300 -1.70 15.06 20.83
C ARG A 300 -2.11 16.52 20.69
N ARG A 301 -1.57 17.23 19.70
CA ARG A 301 -1.97 18.62 19.43
C ARG A 301 -3.42 18.72 18.95
N ARG A 302 -3.87 17.81 18.09
CA ARG A 302 -5.27 17.76 17.63
C ARG A 302 -6.23 17.39 18.75
N GLU A 303 -5.84 16.44 19.60
CA GLU A 303 -6.63 16.04 20.78
C GLU A 303 -6.75 17.22 21.77
N ALA A 304 -5.68 17.98 22.00
CA ALA A 304 -5.73 19.19 22.83
C ALA A 304 -6.61 20.29 22.21
N GLU A 305 -6.52 20.53 20.91
CA GLU A 305 -7.38 21.51 20.19
C GLU A 305 -8.87 21.09 20.22
N GLN A 306 -9.17 19.79 20.17
CA GLN A 306 -10.53 19.26 20.34
C GLN A 306 -11.05 19.43 21.77
N GLU A 307 -10.22 19.14 22.78
CA GLU A 307 -10.59 19.29 24.19
C GLU A 307 -10.83 20.77 24.55
N GLU A 308 -10.06 21.69 23.98
CA GLU A 308 -10.26 23.14 24.12
C GLU A 308 -11.59 23.59 23.47
N ALA A 309 -11.88 23.13 22.25
CA ALA A 309 -13.13 23.41 21.57
C ALA A 309 -14.37 22.81 22.27
N GLU A 310 -14.23 21.65 22.91
CA GLU A 310 -15.30 21.06 23.74
C GLU A 310 -15.54 21.85 25.01
N LYS A 311 -14.48 22.31 25.70
CA LYS A 311 -14.61 23.20 26.86
C LYS A 311 -15.29 24.52 26.51
N GLU A 312 -14.97 25.10 25.35
CA GLU A 312 -15.58 26.35 24.89
C GLU A 312 -17.08 26.20 24.55
N LYS A 313 -17.50 25.03 24.06
CA LYS A 313 -18.92 24.70 23.85
C LYS A 313 -19.69 24.55 25.17
N VAL A 314 -19.09 23.92 26.18
CA VAL A 314 -19.71 23.74 27.51
C VAL A 314 -19.92 25.08 28.21
N VAL A 315 -19.00 26.04 28.04
CA VAL A 315 -19.13 27.39 28.62
C VAL A 315 -20.21 28.24 27.93
N ASN A 316 -20.46 28.02 26.63
CA ASN A 316 -21.46 28.77 25.84
C ASN A 316 -22.85 28.11 25.76
N THR A 317 -23.12 27.07 26.54
CA THR A 317 -24.44 26.45 26.59
C THR A 317 -25.32 27.20 27.61
N PRO A 318 -26.44 27.86 27.22
CA PRO A 318 -27.29 28.55 28.18
C PRO A 318 -27.96 27.53 29.11
N LEU A 319 -27.90 27.75 30.43
CA LEU A 319 -28.72 27.02 31.39
C LEU A 319 -30.20 27.26 31.05
N LEU A 320 -30.89 26.19 30.66
CA LEU A 320 -32.34 26.15 30.51
C LEU A 320 -33.03 26.06 31.86
#